data_AF-A0A1I5JMM1-F1
#
_entry.id   AF-A0A1I5JMM1-F1
#
_cell.length_a   1.000
_cell.length_b   1.000
_cell.length_c   1.000
_cell.angle_alpha   90.00
_cell.angle_beta   90.00
_cell.angle_gamma   90.00
#
_symmetry.space_group_name_H-M   'P 1'
#
loop_
_entity.id
_entity.type
_entity.pdbx_description
1 polymer ?
#
loop_
_entity_poly.entity_id
_entity_poly.type
_entity_poly.pdbx_seq_one_letter_code
_entity_poly.pdbx_strand_id
1 'polypeptide(L)'
;MKTNKKNKEIDINEVALTVYVDSEVIGKVRSGEINQICLDINDDNYRLILENVEGHLLLVIDEMPETFHGCYLYNKGVFPYAIKSTLDFLLLKGEDDYCLSRIIGINTEPGVRFRFQGPGKPSVEDADGDSCIWEVQFEIIPVPAESRHYLMRWNPSISSFTEKDYEECVANMEHGMFRINWSIYDWEEARRGDFFYMMRVGDDKAGIVFSGQFLNDPYPGDDWGGSTKRRMYVDMVCMNPAEPQAGSNISLEKLQKAIPSFEWSRGHSGVLLSNNVTEELEKLM
;
A
#
# COMPACT_ATOMS: atom_id res chain seq x y z
N MET A 1 -19.33 26.88 -9.86
CA MET A 1 -18.23 26.51 -10.78
C MET A 1 -17.87 25.06 -10.50
N LYS A 2 -18.16 24.14 -11.43
CA LYS A 2 -17.75 22.74 -11.31
C LYS A 2 -16.29 22.65 -11.76
N THR A 3 -15.38 22.39 -10.83
CA THR A 3 -13.99 22.07 -11.16
C THR A 3 -13.95 20.70 -11.81
N ASN A 4 -13.74 20.70 -13.13
CA ASN A 4 -13.29 19.53 -13.87
C ASN A 4 -11.91 19.14 -13.29
N LYS A 5 -11.86 18.13 -12.41
CA LYS A 5 -10.63 17.35 -12.21
C LYS A 5 -10.41 16.59 -13.52
N LYS A 6 -9.66 17.19 -14.45
CA LYS A 6 -9.00 16.41 -15.50
C LYS A 6 -8.13 15.38 -14.76
N ASN A 7 -8.23 14.12 -15.14
CA ASN A 7 -7.26 13.09 -14.74
C ASN A 7 -5.88 13.62 -15.12
N LYS A 8 -5.16 14.15 -14.12
CA LYS A 8 -3.76 14.50 -14.27
C LYS A 8 -3.04 13.17 -14.32
N GLU A 9 -2.45 12.86 -15.46
CA GLU A 9 -1.58 11.71 -15.61
C GLU A 9 -0.52 11.81 -14.49
N ILE A 10 -0.53 10.84 -13.57
CA ILE A 10 0.39 10.82 -12.44
C ILE A 10 1.74 10.45 -13.02
N ASP A 11 2.70 11.38 -12.97
CA ASP A 11 4.09 11.05 -13.28
C ASP A 11 4.57 10.08 -12.20
N ILE A 12 4.95 8.87 -12.61
CA ILE A 12 5.44 7.84 -11.69
C ILE A 12 6.62 8.35 -10.85
N ASN A 13 7.41 9.30 -11.38
CA ASN A 13 8.53 9.91 -10.65
C ASN A 13 8.07 10.86 -9.53
N GLU A 14 6.81 11.30 -9.51
CA GLU A 14 6.23 12.10 -8.41
C GLU A 14 5.77 11.22 -7.24
N VAL A 15 5.48 9.94 -7.49
CA VAL A 15 4.86 9.01 -6.52
C VAL A 15 5.67 7.74 -6.23
N ALA A 16 6.76 7.52 -6.95
CA ALA A 16 7.63 6.37 -6.80
C ALA A 16 9.08 6.76 -6.48
N LEU A 17 9.66 6.09 -5.49
CA LEU A 17 11.11 6.12 -5.24
C LEU A 17 11.78 5.01 -6.04
N THR A 18 12.77 5.35 -6.86
CA THR A 18 13.59 4.34 -7.55
C THR A 18 14.68 3.82 -6.62
N VAL A 19 14.75 2.51 -6.46
CA VAL A 19 15.73 1.82 -5.62
C VAL A 19 16.51 0.83 -6.47
N TYR A 20 17.82 0.99 -6.53
CA TYR A 20 18.68 0.07 -7.26
C TYR A 20 18.97 -1.16 -6.39
N VAL A 21 18.66 -2.35 -6.92
CA VAL A 21 18.81 -3.62 -6.20
C VAL A 21 19.33 -4.70 -7.13
N ASP A 22 19.93 -5.75 -6.56
CA ASP A 22 20.31 -6.94 -7.34
C ASP A 22 19.07 -7.62 -7.93
N SER A 23 19.19 -8.19 -9.13
CA SER A 23 18.07 -8.88 -9.82
C SER A 23 17.47 -10.04 -8.99
N GLU A 24 18.25 -10.65 -8.09
CA GLU A 24 17.73 -11.67 -7.16
C GLU A 24 16.68 -11.10 -6.21
N VAL A 25 16.86 -9.86 -5.73
CA VAL A 25 15.90 -9.18 -4.85
C VAL A 25 14.56 -9.00 -5.56
N ILE A 26 14.59 -8.60 -6.84
CA ILE A 26 13.38 -8.49 -7.67
C ILE A 26 12.64 -9.83 -7.74
N GLY A 27 13.35 -10.94 -7.97
CA GLY A 27 12.78 -12.28 -8.00
C GLY A 27 12.10 -12.65 -6.67
N LYS A 28 12.75 -12.35 -5.55
CA LYS A 28 12.23 -12.60 -4.19
C LYS A 28 11.03 -11.73 -3.83
N VAL A 29 10.99 -10.48 -4.30
CA VAL A 29 9.84 -9.60 -4.11
C VAL A 29 8.62 -10.10 -4.87
N ARG A 30 8.81 -10.55 -6.11
CA ARG A 30 7.73 -11.13 -6.93
C ARG A 30 7.18 -12.43 -6.34
N SER A 31 8.04 -13.29 -5.80
CA SER A 31 7.61 -14.53 -5.14
C SER A 31 7.00 -14.31 -3.74
N GLY A 32 7.19 -13.13 -3.15
CA GLY A 32 6.79 -12.82 -1.78
C GLY A 32 7.74 -13.36 -0.71
N GLU A 33 8.91 -13.89 -1.08
CA GLU A 33 9.98 -14.24 -0.14
C GLU A 33 10.50 -13.00 0.60
N ILE A 34 10.56 -11.86 -0.11
CA ILE A 34 10.85 -10.55 0.47
C ILE A 34 9.62 -9.66 0.26
N ASN A 35 9.18 -9.02 1.33
CA ASN A 35 8.08 -8.04 1.30
C ASN A 35 8.47 -6.72 1.95
N GLN A 36 9.74 -6.54 2.28
CA GLN A 36 10.26 -5.36 2.96
C GLN A 36 11.55 -4.90 2.29
N ILE A 37 11.69 -3.58 2.11
CA ILE A 37 12.89 -2.92 1.58
C ILE A 37 13.34 -1.87 2.58
N CYS A 38 14.57 -2.00 3.07
CA CYS A 38 15.20 -1.06 3.98
C CYS A 38 16.09 -0.08 3.22
N LEU A 39 16.03 1.21 3.58
CA LEU A 39 16.87 2.26 3.01
C LEU A 39 17.33 3.23 4.08
N ASP A 40 18.64 3.46 4.15
CA ASP A 40 19.20 4.56 4.92
C ASP A 40 18.84 5.91 4.29
N ILE A 41 18.35 6.85 5.10
CA ILE A 41 18.16 8.24 4.68
C ILE A 41 19.52 8.93 4.64
N ASN A 42 19.89 9.39 3.45
CA ASN A 42 21.14 10.10 3.17
C ASN A 42 20.88 11.29 2.24
N ASP A 43 21.95 11.99 1.81
CA ASP A 43 21.84 13.19 1.00
C ASP A 43 21.21 12.96 -0.37
N ASP A 44 21.40 11.75 -0.91
CA ASP A 44 20.98 11.42 -2.26
C ASP A 44 19.47 11.15 -2.31
N ASN A 45 18.86 10.70 -1.20
CA ASN A 45 17.48 10.23 -1.19
C ASN A 45 16.52 10.97 -0.24
N TYR A 46 17.00 11.75 0.75
CA TYR A 46 16.12 12.33 1.78
C TYR A 46 14.98 13.17 1.22
N ARG A 47 15.23 13.92 0.13
CA ARG A 47 14.20 14.76 -0.52
C ARG A 47 13.13 13.96 -1.24
N LEU A 48 13.42 12.70 -1.58
CA LEU A 48 12.46 11.80 -2.21
C LEU A 48 11.59 11.09 -1.17
N ILE A 49 12.08 10.95 0.05
CA ILE A 49 11.42 10.21 1.14
C ILE A 49 10.68 11.16 2.10
N LEU A 50 11.22 12.34 2.39
CA LEU A 50 10.74 13.22 3.46
C LEU A 50 10.02 14.47 2.93
N GLU A 51 9.00 14.91 3.65
CA GLU A 51 8.36 16.22 3.46
C GLU A 51 8.63 17.14 4.65
N ASN A 52 8.83 18.43 4.36
CA ASN A 52 9.04 19.44 5.40
C ASN A 52 7.68 19.87 5.97
N VAL A 53 7.45 19.62 7.25
CA VAL A 53 6.20 19.99 7.92
C VAL A 53 6.46 21.18 8.85
N GLU A 54 5.78 22.29 8.55
CA GLU A 54 5.58 23.49 9.39
C GLU A 54 6.74 23.89 10.33
N GLY A 55 7.85 24.38 9.76
CA GLY A 55 8.78 25.27 10.47
C GLY A 55 9.62 24.65 11.59
N HIS A 56 9.51 23.34 11.82
CA HIS A 56 10.37 22.60 12.76
C HIS A 56 11.70 22.14 12.14
N LEU A 57 12.24 22.94 11.21
CA LEU A 57 13.42 22.59 10.42
C LEU A 57 14.37 23.78 10.28
N LEU A 58 15.49 23.72 11.01
CA LEU A 58 16.74 24.35 10.62
C LEU A 58 17.55 23.31 9.84
N LEU A 59 17.30 23.15 8.53
CA LEU A 59 18.33 22.60 7.63
C LEU A 59 19.25 23.78 7.31
N VAL A 60 20.25 24.04 8.17
CA VAL A 60 21.32 24.98 7.82
C VAL A 60 22.30 24.23 6.94
N ILE A 61 22.02 24.24 5.64
CA ILE A 61 22.87 23.63 4.60
C ILE A 61 24.05 24.54 4.24
N ASP A 62 24.00 25.82 4.64
CA ASP A 62 24.96 26.85 4.24
C ASP A 62 26.25 26.89 5.09
N GLU A 63 26.31 26.13 6.19
CA GLU A 63 27.52 25.97 7.03
C GLU A 63 27.82 24.49 7.35
N MET A 64 27.54 23.58 6.41
CA MET A 64 28.00 22.20 6.55
C MET A 64 29.50 22.08 6.24
N PRO A 65 30.30 21.34 7.05
CA PRO A 65 31.64 20.95 6.63
C PRO A 65 31.55 20.17 5.32
N GLU A 66 32.54 20.32 4.43
CA GLU A 66 32.62 19.74 3.07
C GLU A 66 32.56 18.19 2.99
N THR A 67 32.25 17.51 4.09
CA THR A 67 32.10 16.06 4.18
C THR A 67 30.71 15.73 4.72
N PHE A 68 29.83 15.34 3.81
CA PHE A 68 28.48 14.92 4.13
C PHE A 68 28.45 13.56 4.84
N HIS A 69 27.79 13.49 6.01
CA HIS A 69 27.51 12.23 6.71
C HIS A 69 26.12 12.27 7.37
N GLY A 70 25.05 12.22 6.56
CA GLY A 70 23.70 11.87 6.99
C GLY A 70 22.92 12.97 7.71
N CYS A 71 21.59 12.83 7.74
CA CYS A 71 20.71 13.76 8.43
C CYS A 71 20.99 13.78 9.94
N TYR A 72 21.59 14.86 10.45
CA TYR A 72 21.76 15.09 11.88
C TYR A 72 20.41 15.33 12.56
N LEU A 73 19.88 14.32 13.22
CA LEU A 73 18.62 14.43 13.95
C LEU A 73 18.82 14.46 15.45
N TYR A 74 18.96 15.68 15.97
CA TYR A 74 18.93 15.98 17.40
C TYR A 74 17.49 15.80 17.93
N ASN A 75 17.08 14.55 18.20
CA ASN A 75 15.75 14.30 18.77
C ASN A 75 15.67 13.08 19.70
N LYS A 76 16.76 12.74 20.40
CA LYS A 76 16.79 11.64 21.40
C LYS A 76 16.26 10.28 20.87
N GLY A 77 16.37 10.03 19.56
CA GLY A 77 15.90 8.80 18.92
C GLY A 77 14.42 8.76 18.53
N VAL A 78 13.73 9.90 18.42
CA VAL A 78 12.36 9.99 17.86
C VAL A 78 12.44 10.48 16.41
N PHE A 79 11.77 9.80 15.48
CA PHE A 79 11.74 10.17 14.07
C PHE A 79 11.09 11.57 13.91
N PRO A 80 11.81 12.61 13.47
CA PRO A 80 11.33 14.00 13.53
C PRO A 80 10.60 14.46 12.27
N TYR A 81 10.53 13.61 11.24
CA TYR A 81 10.07 13.98 9.92
C TYR A 81 8.76 13.29 9.56
N ALA A 82 8.03 13.87 8.62
CA ALA A 82 6.98 13.16 7.93
C ALA A 82 7.58 12.49 6.70
N ILE A 83 7.20 11.23 6.48
CA ILE A 83 7.39 10.59 5.17
C ILE A 83 6.44 11.29 4.19
N LYS A 84 6.92 11.54 2.98
CA LYS A 84 6.13 12.15 1.91
C LYS A 84 4.81 11.42 1.76
N SER A 85 3.73 12.15 1.99
CA SER A 85 2.36 11.64 1.87
C SER A 85 2.01 11.20 0.45
N THR A 86 2.78 11.63 -0.55
CA THR A 86 2.62 11.25 -1.97
C THR A 86 3.43 10.02 -2.38
N LEU A 87 4.26 9.46 -1.50
CA LEU A 87 5.10 8.31 -1.81
C LEU A 87 4.29 7.02 -1.68
N ASP A 88 3.75 6.55 -2.81
CA ASP A 88 2.86 5.38 -2.88
C ASP A 88 3.55 4.11 -3.41
N PHE A 89 4.69 4.26 -4.09
CA PHE A 89 5.36 3.17 -4.79
C PHE A 89 6.87 3.15 -4.58
N LEU A 90 7.45 1.96 -4.72
CA LEU A 90 8.86 1.76 -5.00
C LEU A 90 9.03 1.18 -6.41
N LEU A 91 9.95 1.75 -7.18
CA LEU A 91 10.45 1.14 -8.40
C LEU A 91 11.78 0.46 -8.10
N LEU A 92 11.76 -0.86 -7.89
CA LEU A 92 12.98 -1.64 -7.72
C LEU A 92 13.60 -1.87 -9.10
N LYS A 93 14.84 -1.42 -9.30
CA LYS A 93 15.53 -1.46 -10.59
C LYS A 93 16.82 -2.25 -10.49
N GLY A 94 16.88 -3.37 -11.23
CA GLY A 94 18.10 -4.13 -11.47
C GLY A 94 18.77 -3.70 -12.78
N GLU A 95 19.79 -4.45 -13.20
CA GLU A 95 20.52 -4.18 -14.44
C GLU A 95 19.62 -4.33 -15.68
N ASP A 96 18.87 -5.43 -15.76
CA ASP A 96 18.05 -5.80 -16.92
C ASP A 96 16.55 -5.98 -16.59
N ASP A 97 16.15 -5.73 -15.34
CA ASP A 97 14.79 -6.00 -14.85
C ASP A 97 14.32 -4.93 -13.86
N TYR A 98 13.01 -4.81 -13.69
CA TYR A 98 12.42 -3.91 -12.71
C TYR A 98 11.15 -4.48 -12.09
N CYS A 99 10.84 -4.05 -10.87
CA CYS A 99 9.60 -4.37 -10.19
C CYS A 99 8.99 -3.09 -9.62
N LEU A 100 7.89 -2.64 -10.22
CA LEU A 100 7.04 -1.65 -9.57
C LEU A 100 6.34 -2.34 -8.39
N SER A 101 6.41 -1.74 -7.22
CA SER A 101 5.80 -2.28 -6.00
C SER A 101 5.04 -1.18 -5.28
N ARG A 102 3.84 -1.48 -4.79
CA ARG A 102 3.06 -0.56 -3.95
C ARG A 102 3.55 -0.64 -2.51
N ILE A 103 3.69 0.52 -1.87
CA ILE A 103 3.98 0.62 -0.45
C ILE A 103 2.68 0.43 0.33
N ILE A 104 2.70 -0.47 1.31
CA ILE A 104 1.53 -0.83 2.14
C ILE A 104 1.80 -0.67 3.64
N GLY A 105 2.99 -0.19 4.00
CA GLY A 105 3.41 0.09 5.36
C GLY A 105 4.79 0.75 5.35
N ILE A 106 5.04 1.64 6.31
CA ILE A 106 6.32 2.33 6.45
C ILE A 106 6.68 2.38 7.92
N ASN A 107 7.88 1.89 8.25
CA ASN A 107 8.46 1.99 9.58
C ASN A 107 9.80 2.71 9.51
N THR A 108 10.19 3.33 10.61
CA THR A 108 11.46 4.06 10.72
C THR A 108 12.18 3.66 11.98
N GLU A 109 13.46 3.32 11.86
CA GLU A 109 14.30 2.95 13.00
C GLU A 109 15.61 3.75 13.01
N PRO A 110 16.12 4.11 14.20
CA PRO A 110 17.43 4.74 14.29
C PRO A 110 18.49 3.69 13.97
N GLY A 111 19.28 3.93 12.92
CA GLY A 111 20.41 3.09 12.52
C GLY A 111 21.68 3.47 13.27
N VAL A 112 22.77 3.67 12.53
CA VAL A 112 24.08 4.01 13.12
C VAL A 112 24.00 5.34 13.85
N ARG A 113 24.46 5.35 15.11
CA ARG A 113 24.52 6.53 15.97
C ARG A 113 25.91 7.15 15.98
N PHE A 114 25.94 8.47 16.14
CA PHE A 114 27.16 9.26 16.11
C PHE A 114 27.16 10.32 17.20
N ARG A 115 28.35 10.65 17.68
CA ARG A 115 28.58 11.79 18.57
C ARG A 115 29.20 12.94 17.79
N PHE A 116 28.55 14.11 17.80
CA PHE A 116 29.12 15.33 17.24
C PHE A 116 30.30 15.82 18.09
N GLN A 117 31.44 16.06 17.46
CA GLN A 117 32.68 16.44 18.16
C GLN A 117 32.99 17.95 18.11
N GLY A 118 32.12 18.75 17.49
CA GLY A 118 32.31 20.19 17.28
C GLY A 118 32.65 20.53 15.82
N PRO A 119 32.58 21.82 15.45
CA PRO A 119 32.85 22.28 14.09
C PRO A 119 34.22 21.85 13.56
N GLY A 120 34.26 21.35 12.32
CA GLY A 120 35.50 20.94 11.64
C GLY A 120 36.13 19.63 12.15
N LYS A 121 35.48 18.91 13.06
CA LYS A 121 35.91 17.58 13.52
C LYS A 121 34.97 16.50 12.96
N PRO A 122 35.50 15.34 12.55
CA PRO A 122 34.65 14.25 12.08
C PRO A 122 33.76 13.74 13.22
N SER A 123 32.53 13.36 12.88
CA SER A 123 31.67 12.58 13.77
C SER A 123 32.33 11.23 14.07
N VAL A 124 32.07 10.67 15.26
CA VAL A 124 32.53 9.33 15.62
C VAL A 124 31.30 8.47 15.94
N GLU A 125 31.25 7.27 15.36
CA GLU A 125 30.24 6.27 15.69
C GLU A 125 30.24 5.98 17.19
N ASP A 126 29.06 6.04 17.78
CA ASP A 126 28.87 5.91 19.21
C ASP A 126 27.43 5.46 19.47
N ALA A 127 27.25 4.29 20.11
CA ALA A 127 25.93 3.75 20.42
C ALA A 127 25.09 4.69 21.31
N ASP A 128 25.75 5.52 22.12
CA ASP A 128 25.11 6.53 22.97
C ASP A 128 25.12 7.93 22.33
N GLY A 129 25.45 8.01 21.03
CA GLY A 129 25.45 9.22 20.23
C GLY A 129 24.08 9.91 20.19
N ASP A 130 24.11 11.23 20.08
CA ASP A 130 22.93 12.10 20.08
C ASP A 130 22.35 12.33 18.68
N SER A 131 23.02 11.81 17.65
CA SER A 131 22.61 11.84 16.24
C SER A 131 22.59 10.42 15.67
N CYS A 132 21.79 10.16 14.62
CA CYS A 132 21.80 8.89 13.91
C CYS A 132 21.42 9.04 12.43
N ILE A 133 21.93 8.11 11.61
CA ILE A 133 21.35 7.83 10.30
C ILE A 133 20.06 7.04 10.55
N TRP A 134 18.97 7.44 9.91
CA TRP A 134 17.69 6.76 10.03
C TRP A 134 17.50 5.78 8.89
N GLU A 135 17.08 4.57 9.22
CA GLU A 135 16.63 3.58 8.26
C GLU A 135 15.11 3.70 8.10
N VAL A 136 14.64 3.64 6.85
CA VAL A 136 13.22 3.54 6.51
C VAL A 136 12.97 2.17 5.91
N GLN A 137 12.05 1.44 6.51
CA GLN A 137 11.62 0.14 6.07
C GLN A 137 10.25 0.25 5.41
N PHE A 138 10.19 -0.03 4.12
CA PHE A 138 8.97 -0.06 3.32
C PHE A 138 8.44 -1.49 3.25
N GLU A 139 7.22 -1.72 3.72
CA GLU A 139 6.49 -2.94 3.40
C GLU A 139 5.83 -2.79 2.02
N ILE A 140 6.03 -3.76 1.15
CA ILE A 140 5.66 -3.67 -0.26
C ILE A 140 4.94 -4.91 -0.79
N ILE A 141 4.16 -4.68 -1.85
CA ILE A 141 3.58 -5.72 -2.70
C ILE A 141 3.95 -5.43 -4.14
N PRO A 142 4.44 -6.42 -4.93
CA PRO A 142 4.67 -6.23 -6.35
C PRO A 142 3.38 -5.82 -7.05
N VAL A 143 3.51 -4.97 -8.08
CA VAL A 143 2.45 -4.68 -9.06
C VAL A 143 2.77 -5.51 -10.31
N PRO A 144 2.09 -6.64 -10.53
CA PRO A 144 2.28 -7.44 -11.73
C PRO A 144 2.04 -6.64 -13.02
N ALA A 145 2.80 -6.95 -14.08
CA ALA A 145 2.60 -6.32 -15.39
C ALA A 145 1.22 -6.66 -15.99
N GLU A 146 0.70 -7.86 -15.69
CA GLU A 146 -0.64 -8.33 -16.07
C GLU A 146 -1.41 -8.74 -14.82
N SER A 147 -1.77 -7.77 -13.97
CA SER A 147 -2.62 -8.05 -12.80
C SER A 147 -4.01 -8.50 -13.23
N ARG A 148 -4.51 -9.55 -12.58
CA ARG A 148 -5.89 -10.01 -12.71
C ARG A 148 -6.76 -9.28 -11.69
N HIS A 149 -8.01 -9.06 -12.05
CA HIS A 149 -8.95 -8.33 -11.20
C HIS A 149 -10.12 -9.20 -10.79
N TYR A 150 -10.46 -9.13 -9.50
CA TYR A 150 -11.48 -9.96 -8.90
C TYR A 150 -12.61 -9.13 -8.30
N LEU A 151 -13.85 -9.59 -8.47
CA LEU A 151 -14.99 -9.07 -7.74
C LEU A 151 -15.26 -9.96 -6.50
N MET A 152 -15.01 -9.39 -5.34
CA MET A 152 -15.33 -9.98 -4.04
C MET A 152 -16.72 -9.54 -3.58
N ARG A 153 -17.40 -10.37 -2.79
CA ARG A 153 -18.75 -10.07 -2.29
C ARG A 153 -18.80 -10.19 -0.79
N TRP A 154 -19.37 -9.15 -0.17
CA TRP A 154 -19.58 -9.05 1.26
C TRP A 154 -21.05 -8.80 1.57
N ASN A 155 -21.64 -9.65 2.41
CA ASN A 155 -22.97 -9.42 2.95
C ASN A 155 -22.85 -9.30 4.48
N PRO A 156 -22.97 -8.09 5.05
CA PRO A 156 -22.76 -7.85 6.48
C PRO A 156 -23.74 -8.61 7.38
N SER A 157 -24.86 -9.09 6.84
CA SER A 157 -25.86 -9.84 7.61
C SER A 157 -25.54 -11.33 7.79
N ILE A 158 -24.64 -11.89 6.95
CA ILE A 158 -24.31 -13.32 6.98
C ILE A 158 -22.81 -13.62 6.97
N SER A 159 -21.96 -12.68 6.57
CA SER A 159 -20.51 -12.83 6.62
C SER A 159 -20.00 -12.79 8.06
N SER A 160 -18.88 -13.47 8.32
CA SER A 160 -18.18 -13.35 9.62
C SER A 160 -17.60 -11.96 9.87
N PHE A 161 -17.28 -11.23 8.80
CA PHE A 161 -16.92 -9.81 8.84
C PHE A 161 -18.20 -8.98 8.83
N THR A 162 -18.50 -8.38 9.97
CA THR A 162 -19.75 -7.64 10.23
C THR A 162 -19.61 -6.16 9.87
N GLU A 163 -20.72 -5.43 9.86
CA GLU A 163 -20.72 -3.97 9.71
C GLU A 163 -19.84 -3.30 10.79
N LYS A 164 -19.87 -3.81 12.02
CA LYS A 164 -19.08 -3.28 13.14
C LYS A 164 -17.59 -3.51 12.93
N ASP A 165 -17.21 -4.68 12.41
CA ASP A 165 -15.81 -4.96 12.08
C ASP A 165 -15.31 -4.02 10.98
N TYR A 166 -16.15 -3.73 9.98
CA TYR A 166 -15.83 -2.74 8.95
C TYR A 166 -15.64 -1.34 9.52
N GLU A 167 -16.54 -0.88 10.39
CA GLU A 167 -16.40 0.40 11.09
C GLU A 167 -15.11 0.49 11.91
N GLU A 168 -14.77 -0.58 12.64
CA GLU A 168 -13.54 -0.65 13.42
C GLU A 168 -12.29 -0.65 12.53
N CYS A 169 -12.29 -1.40 11.42
CA CYS A 169 -11.22 -1.39 10.45
C CYS A 169 -11.01 -0.01 9.84
N VAL A 170 -12.08 0.68 9.42
CA VAL A 170 -12.01 2.03 8.86
C VAL A 170 -11.53 3.05 9.90
N ALA A 171 -11.96 2.93 11.16
CA ALA A 171 -11.56 3.84 12.23
C ALA A 171 -10.09 3.67 12.65
N ASN A 172 -9.53 2.47 12.51
CA ASN A 172 -8.16 2.13 12.93
C ASN A 172 -7.21 1.89 11.74
N MET A 173 -7.49 2.49 10.59
CA MET A 173 -6.61 2.35 9.42
C MET A 173 -5.23 2.94 9.70
N GLU A 174 -4.21 2.21 9.25
CA GLU A 174 -2.84 2.68 9.20
C GLU A 174 -2.55 3.08 7.75
N HIS A 175 -2.07 4.30 7.54
CA HIS A 175 -1.80 4.85 6.20
C HIS A 175 -2.99 4.74 5.21
N GLY A 176 -4.22 4.84 5.73
CA GLY A 176 -5.44 4.74 4.91
C GLY A 176 -5.77 3.32 4.43
N MET A 177 -5.18 2.29 5.06
CA MET A 177 -5.35 0.89 4.71
C MET A 177 -5.73 0.04 5.93
N PHE A 178 -6.36 -1.10 5.68
CA PHE A 178 -6.57 -2.15 6.69
C PHE A 178 -6.42 -3.54 6.05
N ARG A 179 -6.27 -4.58 6.85
CA ARG A 179 -6.05 -5.95 6.37
C ARG A 179 -7.16 -6.88 6.79
N ILE A 180 -7.58 -7.74 5.89
CA ILE A 180 -8.52 -8.84 6.14
C ILE A 180 -8.06 -10.08 5.39
N ASN A 181 -8.66 -11.23 5.70
CA ASN A 181 -8.66 -12.36 4.78
C ASN A 181 -10.07 -12.55 4.21
N TRP A 182 -10.16 -13.17 3.03
CA TRP A 182 -11.44 -13.47 2.42
C TRP A 182 -11.40 -14.75 1.64
N SER A 183 -12.52 -15.49 1.63
CA SER A 183 -12.63 -16.67 0.79
C SER A 183 -12.78 -16.27 -0.69
N ILE A 184 -12.04 -16.94 -1.56
CA ILE A 184 -12.04 -16.75 -3.00
C ILE A 184 -12.48 -18.06 -3.68
N TYR A 185 -13.42 -17.97 -4.62
CA TYR A 185 -13.93 -19.14 -5.33
C TYR A 185 -13.17 -19.42 -6.63
N ASP A 186 -12.91 -18.44 -7.49
CA ASP A 186 -12.10 -18.61 -8.70
C ASP A 186 -10.61 -18.38 -8.41
N TRP A 187 -10.06 -19.19 -7.50
CA TRP A 187 -8.73 -18.98 -6.91
C TRP A 187 -7.58 -19.52 -7.77
N GLU A 188 -7.84 -20.42 -8.71
CA GLU A 188 -6.81 -21.18 -9.44
C GLU A 188 -5.80 -20.27 -10.15
N GLU A 189 -6.31 -19.14 -10.65
CA GLU A 189 -5.56 -18.11 -11.34
C GLU A 189 -5.20 -16.92 -10.43
N ALA A 190 -5.69 -16.84 -9.20
CA ALA A 190 -5.38 -15.72 -8.33
C ALA A 190 -3.93 -15.80 -7.83
N ARG A 191 -3.23 -14.68 -7.83
CA ARG A 191 -1.84 -14.54 -7.37
C ARG A 191 -1.67 -13.32 -6.49
N ARG A 192 -0.61 -13.31 -5.68
CA ARG A 192 -0.15 -12.11 -4.96
C ARG A 192 -0.04 -10.90 -5.90
N GLY A 193 -0.53 -9.75 -5.47
CA GLY A 193 -0.51 -8.50 -6.23
C GLY A 193 -1.69 -8.30 -7.18
N ASP A 194 -2.53 -9.32 -7.43
CA ASP A 194 -3.80 -9.15 -8.13
C ASP A 194 -4.73 -8.18 -7.38
N PHE A 195 -5.55 -7.42 -8.12
CA PHE A 195 -6.46 -6.47 -7.50
C PHE A 195 -7.83 -7.09 -7.24
N PHE A 196 -8.52 -6.52 -6.26
CA PHE A 196 -9.92 -6.83 -6.04
C PHE A 196 -10.77 -5.59 -5.82
N TYR A 197 -12.07 -5.78 -6.05
CA TYR A 197 -13.13 -4.84 -5.73
C TYR A 197 -14.11 -5.54 -4.79
N MET A 198 -14.31 -4.99 -3.59
CA MET A 198 -15.26 -5.54 -2.63
C MET A 198 -16.63 -4.92 -2.85
N MET A 199 -17.59 -5.77 -3.22
CA MET A 199 -18.98 -5.39 -3.41
C MET A 199 -19.82 -5.77 -2.20
N ARG A 200 -20.43 -4.77 -1.56
CA ARG A 200 -21.51 -4.99 -0.59
C ARG A 200 -22.75 -5.50 -1.32
N VAL A 201 -23.36 -6.54 -0.77
CA VAL A 201 -24.59 -7.17 -1.29
C VAL A 201 -25.53 -7.54 -0.16
N GLY A 202 -26.81 -7.76 -0.49
CA GLY A 202 -27.81 -8.27 0.46
C GLY A 202 -28.63 -7.20 1.20
N ASP A 203 -28.37 -5.91 0.94
CA ASP A 203 -29.14 -4.77 1.45
C ASP A 203 -29.25 -3.63 0.43
N ASP A 204 -29.82 -2.50 0.85
CA ASP A 204 -30.08 -1.32 0.04
C ASP A 204 -28.84 -0.43 -0.19
N LYS A 205 -27.71 -0.73 0.46
CA LYS A 205 -26.43 -0.02 0.30
C LYS A 205 -25.49 -0.70 -0.71
N ALA A 206 -26.01 -1.63 -1.52
CA ALA A 206 -25.22 -2.45 -2.43
C ALA A 206 -24.38 -1.64 -3.43
N GLY A 207 -23.16 -2.12 -3.70
CA GLY A 207 -22.17 -1.45 -4.54
C GLY A 207 -20.73 -1.73 -4.08
N ILE A 208 -19.74 -1.10 -4.72
CA ILE A 208 -18.33 -1.22 -4.32
C ILE A 208 -18.07 -0.36 -3.09
N VAL A 209 -17.61 -1.00 -2.01
CA VAL A 209 -17.32 -0.35 -0.71
C VAL A 209 -15.84 -0.14 -0.45
N PHE A 210 -14.97 -0.95 -1.04
CA PHE A 210 -13.52 -0.75 -1.02
C PHE A 210 -12.88 -1.59 -2.13
N SER A 211 -11.61 -1.34 -2.39
CA SER A 211 -10.80 -2.07 -3.36
C SER A 211 -9.48 -2.47 -2.70
N GLY A 212 -8.64 -3.23 -3.37
CA GLY A 212 -7.38 -3.62 -2.75
C GLY A 212 -6.51 -4.51 -3.61
N GLN A 213 -5.49 -5.09 -3.00
CA GLN A 213 -4.63 -6.10 -3.61
C GLN A 213 -4.49 -7.33 -2.71
N PHE A 214 -4.25 -8.49 -3.34
CA PHE A 214 -3.92 -9.71 -2.61
C PHE A 214 -2.49 -9.64 -2.08
N LEU A 215 -2.34 -9.94 -0.79
CA LEU A 215 -1.06 -10.03 -0.10
C LEU A 215 -0.37 -11.37 -0.37
N ASN A 216 -1.08 -12.40 -0.80
CA ASN A 216 -0.50 -13.71 -1.03
C ASN A 216 -1.22 -14.48 -2.12
N ASP A 217 -0.56 -15.56 -2.54
CA ASP A 217 -1.21 -16.60 -3.33
C ASP A 217 -2.28 -17.30 -2.46
N PRO A 218 -3.37 -17.77 -3.08
CA PRO A 218 -4.44 -18.43 -2.34
C PRO A 218 -3.97 -19.64 -1.53
N TYR A 219 -4.45 -19.73 -0.30
CA TYR A 219 -4.13 -20.80 0.63
C TYR A 219 -5.40 -21.52 1.11
N PRO A 220 -5.34 -22.83 1.37
CA PRO A 220 -6.48 -23.57 1.90
C PRO A 220 -6.73 -23.22 3.36
N GLY A 221 -8.00 -23.07 3.73
CA GLY A 221 -8.45 -22.89 5.11
C GLY A 221 -9.77 -23.61 5.37
N ASP A 222 -10.12 -23.73 6.64
CA ASP A 222 -11.40 -24.27 7.05
C ASP A 222 -12.53 -23.29 6.71
N ASP A 223 -13.73 -23.82 6.47
CA ASP A 223 -14.90 -22.99 6.26
C ASP A 223 -15.25 -22.24 7.56
N TRP A 224 -15.35 -20.91 7.49
CA TRP A 224 -15.72 -20.09 8.64
C TRP A 224 -17.10 -20.47 9.22
N GLY A 225 -17.99 -21.02 8.38
CA GLY A 225 -19.31 -21.53 8.77
C GLY A 225 -19.29 -22.91 9.45
N GLY A 226 -18.10 -23.50 9.66
CA GLY A 226 -17.93 -24.77 10.36
C GLY A 226 -18.26 -26.02 9.52
N SER A 227 -18.37 -25.90 8.19
CA SER A 227 -18.47 -27.09 7.34
C SER A 227 -17.12 -27.79 7.17
N THR A 228 -17.14 -29.08 6.82
CA THR A 228 -15.92 -29.87 6.54
C THR A 228 -15.29 -29.55 5.17
N LYS A 229 -15.86 -28.61 4.42
CA LYS A 229 -15.34 -28.23 3.10
C LYS A 229 -14.18 -27.26 3.27
N ARG A 230 -13.02 -27.60 2.71
CA ARG A 230 -11.93 -26.65 2.56
C ARG A 230 -12.34 -25.54 1.58
N ARG A 231 -12.01 -24.30 1.94
CA ARG A 231 -12.09 -23.15 1.05
C ARG A 231 -10.70 -22.61 0.78
N MET A 232 -10.58 -21.82 -0.27
CA MET A 232 -9.38 -21.06 -0.54
C MET A 232 -9.58 -19.64 -0.03
N TYR A 233 -8.55 -19.12 0.63
CA TYR A 233 -8.51 -17.78 1.18
C TYR A 233 -7.33 -17.03 0.60
N VAL A 234 -7.45 -15.71 0.56
CA VAL A 234 -6.34 -14.80 0.31
C VAL A 234 -6.34 -13.75 1.41
N ASP A 235 -5.16 -13.30 1.79
CA ASP A 235 -5.02 -12.11 2.62
C ASP A 235 -5.04 -10.89 1.71
N MET A 236 -5.64 -9.81 2.19
CA MET A 236 -5.95 -8.62 1.40
C MET A 236 -5.50 -7.37 2.14
N VAL A 237 -4.87 -6.45 1.41
CA VAL A 237 -4.80 -5.06 1.82
C VAL A 237 -5.97 -4.32 1.21
N CYS A 238 -6.81 -3.73 2.06
CA CYS A 238 -7.98 -2.96 1.69
C CYS A 238 -7.62 -1.48 1.64
N MET A 239 -8.04 -0.82 0.56
CA MET A 239 -7.74 0.55 0.19
C MET A 239 -9.03 1.24 -0.28
N ASN A 240 -9.05 2.57 -0.20
CA ASN A 240 -10.17 3.41 -0.62
C ASN A 240 -11.52 2.98 -0.02
N PRO A 241 -11.63 2.74 1.30
CA PRO A 241 -12.91 2.41 1.87
C PRO A 241 -13.89 3.57 1.78
N ALA A 242 -15.14 3.23 1.49
CA ALA A 242 -16.25 4.13 1.66
C ALA A 242 -16.44 4.46 3.14
N GLU A 243 -17.02 5.62 3.43
CA GLU A 243 -17.44 5.91 4.80
C GLU A 243 -18.57 4.94 5.19
N PRO A 244 -18.48 4.21 6.32
CA PRO A 244 -19.44 3.16 6.68
C PRO A 244 -20.91 3.59 6.64
N GLN A 245 -21.17 4.85 6.99
CA GLN A 245 -22.53 5.41 7.01
C GLN A 245 -22.97 6.03 5.67
N ALA A 246 -22.04 6.37 4.78
CA ALA A 246 -22.35 6.98 3.49
C ALA A 246 -22.79 5.97 2.42
N GLY A 247 -22.55 4.68 2.63
CA GLY A 247 -22.86 3.62 1.68
C GLY A 247 -21.70 3.33 0.72
N SER A 248 -21.98 2.78 -0.46
CA SER A 248 -20.96 2.38 -1.43
C SER A 248 -20.34 3.56 -2.19
N ASN A 249 -19.03 3.54 -2.43
CA ASN A 249 -18.32 4.50 -3.30
C ASN A 249 -18.87 4.50 -4.73
N ILE A 250 -19.24 3.32 -5.22
CA ILE A 250 -19.92 3.14 -6.51
C ILE A 250 -21.16 2.29 -6.25
N SER A 251 -22.34 2.90 -6.35
CA SER A 251 -23.61 2.20 -6.14
C SER A 251 -23.86 1.12 -7.20
N LEU A 252 -24.63 0.09 -6.83
CA LEU A 252 -25.09 -0.95 -7.75
C LEU A 252 -25.77 -0.37 -9.01
N GLU A 253 -26.60 0.67 -8.85
CA GLU A 253 -27.25 1.33 -9.98
C GLU A 253 -26.24 1.93 -10.96
N LYS A 254 -25.19 2.58 -10.45
CA LYS A 254 -24.13 3.16 -11.29
C LYS A 254 -23.35 2.06 -12.02
N LEU A 255 -23.05 0.94 -11.35
CA LEU A 255 -22.38 -0.22 -11.94
C LEU A 255 -23.22 -0.84 -13.07
N GLN A 256 -24.50 -1.12 -12.81
CA GLN A 256 -25.42 -1.71 -13.80
C GLN A 256 -25.63 -0.79 -15.00
N LYS A 257 -25.65 0.53 -14.79
CA LYS A 257 -25.80 1.50 -15.87
C LYS A 257 -24.54 1.61 -16.73
N ALA A 258 -23.36 1.62 -16.11
CA ALA A 258 -22.09 1.75 -16.81
C ALA A 258 -21.68 0.43 -17.50
N ILE A 259 -21.92 -0.71 -16.86
CA ILE A 259 -21.47 -2.04 -17.29
C ILE A 259 -22.66 -3.00 -17.27
N PRO A 260 -23.66 -2.80 -18.15
CA PRO A 260 -24.90 -3.59 -18.16
C PRO A 260 -24.69 -5.05 -18.59
N SER A 261 -23.57 -5.36 -19.24
CA SER A 261 -23.23 -6.72 -19.68
C SER A 261 -22.76 -7.64 -18.56
N PHE A 262 -22.43 -7.09 -17.39
CA PHE A 262 -21.96 -7.86 -16.25
C PHE A 262 -23.09 -8.08 -15.23
N GLU A 263 -23.24 -9.31 -14.75
CA GLU A 263 -24.25 -9.65 -13.76
C GLU A 263 -23.76 -9.31 -12.34
N TRP A 264 -24.06 -8.10 -11.88
CA TRP A 264 -23.62 -7.58 -10.58
C TRP A 264 -24.36 -8.23 -9.39
N SER A 265 -25.66 -8.50 -9.53
CA SER A 265 -26.54 -8.86 -8.40
C SER A 265 -26.51 -10.34 -8.02
N ARG A 266 -25.81 -11.19 -8.78
CA ARG A 266 -25.71 -12.64 -8.55
C ARG A 266 -24.26 -13.09 -8.64
N GLY A 267 -24.02 -14.35 -8.25
CA GLY A 267 -22.71 -14.99 -8.31
C GLY A 267 -22.08 -15.24 -6.94
N HIS A 268 -20.85 -15.74 -6.97
CA HIS A 268 -20.04 -16.01 -5.78
C HIS A 268 -19.03 -14.89 -5.51
N SER A 269 -18.36 -14.96 -4.36
CA SER A 269 -17.22 -14.08 -4.07
C SER A 269 -15.97 -14.60 -4.78
N GLY A 270 -15.15 -13.68 -5.31
CA GLY A 270 -13.92 -14.02 -6.00
C GLY A 270 -14.17 -14.43 -7.45
N VAL A 271 -14.97 -13.63 -8.15
CA VAL A 271 -15.20 -13.79 -9.60
C VAL A 271 -14.08 -13.09 -10.35
N LEU A 272 -13.37 -13.80 -11.24
CA LEU A 272 -12.40 -13.18 -12.14
C LEU A 272 -13.11 -12.28 -13.16
N LEU A 273 -12.72 -11.01 -13.23
CA LEU A 273 -13.25 -10.02 -14.16
C LEU A 273 -12.52 -10.10 -15.50
N SER A 274 -13.27 -9.92 -16.59
CA SER A 274 -12.69 -9.77 -17.92
C SER A 274 -12.11 -8.36 -18.08
N ASN A 275 -11.12 -8.21 -18.97
CA ASN A 275 -10.46 -6.93 -19.23
C ASN A 275 -11.45 -5.80 -19.57
N ASN A 276 -12.49 -6.08 -20.36
CA ASN A 276 -13.52 -5.07 -20.69
C ASN A 276 -14.29 -4.58 -19.44
N VAL A 277 -14.66 -5.50 -18.53
CA VAL A 277 -15.35 -5.12 -17.29
C VAL A 277 -14.40 -4.33 -16.38
N THR A 278 -13.15 -4.76 -16.28
CA THR A 278 -12.08 -4.07 -15.56
C THR A 278 -11.90 -2.63 -16.04
N GLU A 279 -11.68 -2.44 -17.35
CA GLU A 279 -11.39 -1.13 -17.94
C GLU A 279 -12.55 -0.15 -17.72
N GLU A 280 -13.80 -0.62 -17.81
CA GLU A 280 -14.96 0.21 -17.53
C GLU A 280 -15.13 0.50 -16.03
N LEU A 281 -14.79 -0.45 -15.15
CA LEU A 281 -14.88 -0.27 -13.70
C LEU A 281 -13.85 0.76 -13.21
N GLU A 282 -12.63 0.70 -13.71
CA GLU A 282 -11.55 1.65 -13.38
C GLU A 282 -11.89 3.09 -13.76
N LYS A 283 -12.67 3.30 -14.84
CA LYS A 283 -13.16 4.65 -15.22
C LYS A 283 -14.16 5.23 -14.20
N LEU A 284 -14.73 4.41 -13.34
CA LEU A 284 -15.71 4.83 -12.33
C LEU A 284 -15.10 5.11 -10.96
N MET A 285 -13.88 4.60 -10.72
CA MET A 285 -13.07 4.76 -9.51
C MET A 285 -12.34 6.11 -9.52
#